data_AF-A0A133S1W4-F1
#
_entry.id   AF-A0A133S1W4-F1
#
_cell.length_a   1.000
_cell.length_b   1.000
_cell.length_c   1.000
_cell.angle_alpha   90.00
_cell.angle_beta   90.00
_cell.angle_gamma   90.00
#
_symmetry.space_group_name_H-M   'P 1'
#
loop_
_entity.id
_entity.type
_entity.pdbx_description
1 polymer ?
#
loop_
_entity_poly.entity_id
_entity_poly.type
_entity_poly.pdbx_seq_one_letter_code
_entity_poly.pdbx_strand_id
1 'polypeptide(L)'
;MTVEEKRQLELKTMRQIIGIYCHDKHHTPKGQLCEDCEQVWQYAQHRIDVCPHMEHKTFCSVCKTHCYAPTYREKIREIMRYGGPRMLLHSPIQVIRHMYLEWKDKKKY
;
A
#
# COMPACT_ATOMS: atom_id res chain seq x y z
N MET A 1 10.94 12.97 -7.89
CA MET A 1 11.12 11.89 -6.89
C MET A 1 12.03 10.85 -7.49
N THR A 2 13.10 10.51 -6.78
CA THR A 2 14.00 9.40 -7.14
C THR A 2 13.27 8.06 -6.95
N VAL A 3 13.85 6.98 -7.50
CA VAL A 3 13.30 5.62 -7.33
C VAL A 3 13.22 5.25 -5.85
N GLU A 4 14.24 5.60 -5.07
CA GLU A 4 14.30 5.30 -3.65
C GLU A 4 13.22 6.05 -2.86
N GLU A 5 13.02 7.33 -3.15
CA GLU A 5 11.93 8.12 -2.55
C GLU A 5 10.55 7.52 -2.84
N LYS A 6 10.36 6.96 -4.05
CA LYS A 6 9.11 6.23 -4.39
C LYS A 6 8.96 4.94 -3.59
N ARG A 7 10.04 4.15 -3.44
CA ARG A 7 10.03 2.93 -2.60
C ARG A 7 9.63 3.27 -1.17
N GLN A 8 10.27 4.26 -0.57
CA GLN A 8 9.99 4.68 0.80
C GLN A 8 8.55 5.18 0.96
N LEU A 9 8.03 5.92 -0.03
CA LEU A 9 6.63 6.36 -0.03
C LEU A 9 5.65 5.16 -0.07
N GLU A 10 5.89 4.18 -0.94
CA GLU A 10 5.08 2.96 -1.03
C GLU A 10 5.10 2.18 0.28
N LEU A 11 6.30 1.95 0.85
CA LEU A 11 6.47 1.25 2.11
C LEU A 11 5.71 1.94 3.24
N LYS A 12 5.89 3.26 3.38
CA LYS A 12 5.21 4.04 4.41
C LYS A 12 3.69 3.96 4.25
N THR A 13 3.18 4.15 3.04
CA THR A 13 1.75 4.13 2.73
C THR A 13 1.15 2.75 3.03
N MET A 14 1.81 1.69 2.55
CA MET A 14 1.36 0.30 2.78
C MET A 14 1.33 -0.03 4.27
N ARG A 15 2.36 0.33 5.04
CA ARG A 15 2.40 0.10 6.50
C ARG A 15 1.27 0.84 7.22
N GLN A 16 0.97 2.07 6.81
CA GLN A 16 -0.13 2.86 7.40
C GLN A 16 -1.49 2.21 7.14
N ILE A 17 -1.77 1.78 5.90
CA ILE A 17 -3.04 1.15 5.54
C ILE A 17 -3.21 -0.19 6.28
N ILE A 18 -2.15 -0.99 6.36
CA ILE A 18 -2.15 -2.26 7.13
C ILE A 18 -2.40 -1.97 8.61
N GLY A 19 -1.76 -0.93 9.18
CA GLY A 19 -1.97 -0.51 10.56
C GLY A 19 -3.41 -0.10 10.87
N ILE A 20 -4.04 0.67 9.98
CA ILE A 20 -5.46 1.04 10.11
C ILE A 20 -6.34 -0.21 10.09
N TYR A 21 -6.14 -1.10 9.10
CA TYR A 21 -6.90 -2.35 9.02
C TYR A 21 -6.73 -3.20 10.28
N CYS A 22 -5.49 -3.39 10.73
CA CYS A 22 -5.18 -4.22 11.89
C CYS A 22 -5.80 -3.66 13.17
N HIS A 23 -5.68 -2.36 13.41
CA HIS A 23 -6.27 -1.70 14.57
C HIS A 23 -7.80 -1.85 14.56
N ASP A 24 -8.44 -1.52 13.44
CA ASP A 24 -9.91 -1.52 13.36
C ASP A 24 -10.51 -2.93 13.39
N LYS A 25 -9.86 -3.91 12.75
CA LYS A 25 -10.37 -5.28 12.63
C LYS A 25 -9.96 -6.20 13.77
N HIS A 26 -8.71 -6.08 14.22
CA HIS A 26 -8.14 -6.98 15.23
C HIS A 26 -7.96 -6.30 16.59
N HIS A 27 -8.33 -5.02 16.70
CA HIS A 27 -8.31 -4.25 17.95
C HIS A 27 -6.92 -4.20 18.58
N THR A 28 -5.87 -4.25 17.74
CA THR A 28 -4.48 -4.17 18.21
C THR A 28 -4.15 -2.77 18.73
N PRO A 29 -3.17 -2.63 19.64
CA PRO A 29 -2.70 -1.31 20.07
C PRO A 29 -2.21 -0.47 18.90
N LYS A 30 -2.44 0.85 18.97
CA LYS A 30 -1.95 1.77 17.93
C LYS A 30 -0.44 1.63 17.76
N GLY A 31 0.00 1.42 16.53
CA GLY A 31 1.43 1.25 16.19
C GLY A 31 1.93 -0.20 16.24
N GLN A 32 1.10 -1.16 16.63
CA GLN A 32 1.43 -2.59 16.61
C GLN A 32 0.55 -3.34 15.60
N LEU A 33 1.19 -4.21 14.82
CA LEU A 33 0.51 -5.16 13.95
C LEU A 33 0.37 -6.49 14.67
N CYS A 34 -0.75 -7.19 14.47
CA CYS A 34 -0.84 -8.60 14.85
C CYS A 34 0.07 -9.44 13.94
N GLU A 35 0.32 -10.68 14.34
CA GLU A 35 1.19 -11.60 13.59
C GLU A 35 0.76 -11.76 12.12
N ASP A 36 -0.55 -11.90 11.85
CA ASP A 36 -1.08 -12.00 10.50
C ASP A 36 -0.80 -10.76 9.65
N CYS A 37 -1.00 -9.57 10.21
CA CYS A 37 -0.76 -8.31 9.52
C CYS A 37 0.72 -8.03 9.34
N GLU A 38 1.56 -8.45 10.28
CA GLU A 38 3.02 -8.35 10.19
C GLU A 38 3.55 -9.24 9.06
N GLN A 39 3.05 -10.47 8.91
CA GLN A 39 3.41 -11.34 7.79
C GLN A 39 3.05 -10.73 6.43
N VAL A 40 1.86 -10.12 6.32
CA VAL A 40 1.44 -9.41 5.10
C VAL A 40 2.35 -8.21 4.83
N TRP A 41 2.71 -7.45 5.87
CA TRP A 41 3.62 -6.31 5.77
C TRP A 41 5.01 -6.74 5.28
N GLN A 42 5.62 -7.75 5.89
CA GLN A 42 6.94 -8.25 5.52
C GLN A 42 6.96 -8.75 4.07
N TYR A 43 5.91 -9.46 3.67
CA TYR A 43 5.76 -9.89 2.29
C TYR A 43 5.67 -8.71 1.32
N ALA A 44 4.83 -7.72 1.62
CA ALA A 44 4.70 -6.51 0.80
C ALA A 44 6.02 -5.72 0.72
N GLN A 45 6.72 -5.58 1.85
CA GLN A 45 8.02 -4.91 1.94
C GLN A 45 9.05 -5.55 1.01
N HIS A 46 9.21 -6.87 1.07
CA HIS A 46 10.12 -7.59 0.19
C HIS A 46 9.78 -7.38 -1.29
N ARG A 47 8.49 -7.43 -1.68
CA ARG A 47 8.07 -7.21 -3.07
C ARG A 47 8.27 -5.77 -3.54
N ILE A 48 8.11 -4.79 -2.66
CA ILE A 48 8.36 -3.37 -2.96
C ILE A 48 9.86 -3.14 -3.14
N ASP A 49 10.71 -3.77 -2.34
CA ASP A 49 12.17 -3.64 -2.40
C ASP A 49 12.76 -4.19 -3.70
N VAL A 50 12.29 -5.35 -4.17
CA VAL A 50 12.77 -5.95 -5.43
C VAL A 50 11.97 -5.53 -6.67
N CYS A 51 11.10 -4.53 -6.58
CA CYS A 51 10.21 -4.16 -7.68
C CYS A 51 11.00 -3.61 -8.91
N PRO A 52 10.87 -4.24 -10.10
CA PRO A 52 11.53 -3.77 -11.32
C PRO A 52 10.83 -2.58 -11.98
N HIS A 53 9.56 -2.32 -11.63
CA HIS A 53 8.74 -1.30 -12.28
C HIS A 53 8.73 0.04 -11.53
N MET A 54 9.53 0.19 -10.47
CA MET A 54 9.47 1.35 -9.58
C MET A 54 9.82 2.67 -10.27
N GLU A 55 10.63 2.62 -11.32
CA GLU A 55 10.97 3.78 -12.14
C GLU A 55 9.75 4.35 -12.86
N HIS A 56 8.93 3.47 -13.45
CA HIS A 56 7.84 3.88 -14.35
C HIS A 56 6.49 4.01 -13.65
N LYS A 57 6.24 3.28 -12.57
CA LYS A 57 4.98 3.38 -11.82
C LYS A 57 5.04 4.52 -10.80
N THR A 58 3.88 5.11 -10.51
CA THR A 58 3.71 5.99 -9.35
C THR A 58 3.41 5.21 -8.08
N PHE A 59 2.53 4.20 -8.15
CA PHE A 59 2.12 3.38 -7.01
C PHE A 59 1.98 1.88 -7.34
N CYS A 60 1.95 0.99 -6.33
CA CYS A 60 1.70 -0.44 -6.55
C CYS A 60 0.30 -0.73 -7.11
N SER A 61 -0.71 0.06 -6.74
CA SER A 61 -2.10 -0.08 -7.16
C SER A 61 -2.33 0.13 -8.66
N VAL A 62 -1.49 0.92 -9.32
CA VAL A 62 -1.55 1.16 -10.78
C VAL A 62 -0.73 0.15 -11.59
N CYS A 63 0.04 -0.71 -10.91
CA CYS A 63 0.86 -1.69 -11.60
C CYS A 63 -0.04 -2.73 -12.27
N LYS A 64 0.11 -2.89 -13.60
CA LYS A 64 -0.62 -3.92 -14.38
C LYS A 64 -0.13 -5.34 -14.04
N THR A 65 1.06 -5.48 -13.46
CA THR A 65 1.69 -6.76 -13.12
C THR A 65 1.09 -7.36 -11.84
N HIS A 66 0.70 -8.63 -11.89
CA HIS A 66 0.27 -9.40 -10.72
C HIS A 66 1.48 -9.93 -9.95
N CYS A 67 2.07 -9.08 -9.11
CA CYS A 67 3.28 -9.42 -8.36
C CYS A 67 3.01 -10.17 -7.05
N TYR A 68 1.81 -10.11 -6.49
CA TYR A 68 1.49 -10.80 -5.24
C TYR A 68 0.95 -12.20 -5.49
N ALA A 69 1.41 -13.16 -4.69
CA ALA A 69 0.85 -14.52 -4.67
C ALA A 69 -0.65 -14.46 -4.33
N PRO A 70 -1.48 -15.41 -4.85
CA PRO A 70 -2.93 -15.34 -4.72
C PRO A 70 -3.43 -15.13 -3.28
N THR A 71 -2.85 -15.85 -2.32
CA THR A 71 -3.20 -15.77 -0.89
C THR A 71 -2.97 -14.38 -0.31
N TYR A 72 -1.79 -13.79 -0.53
CA TYR A 72 -1.46 -12.45 -0.06
C TYR A 72 -2.20 -11.36 -0.84
N ARG A 73 -2.51 -11.61 -2.12
CA ARG A 73 -3.23 -10.67 -2.97
C ARG A 73 -4.65 -10.44 -2.47
N GLU A 74 -5.33 -11.47 -2.01
CA GLU A 74 -6.66 -11.37 -1.41
C GLU A 74 -6.61 -10.54 -0.12
N LYS A 75 -5.67 -10.84 0.78
CA LYS A 75 -5.44 -10.07 2.01
C LYS A 75 -5.15 -8.59 1.71
N ILE A 76 -4.24 -8.31 0.77
CA ILE A 76 -3.89 -6.92 0.40
C ILE A 76 -5.08 -6.21 -0.21
N ARG A 77 -5.90 -6.87 -1.04
CA ARG A 77 -7.13 -6.26 -1.57
C ARG A 77 -8.12 -5.92 -0.47
N GLU A 78 -8.29 -6.80 0.50
CA GLU A 78 -9.16 -6.55 1.65
C GLU A 78 -8.68 -5.34 2.45
N ILE A 79 -7.38 -5.32 2.78
CA ILE A 79 -6.72 -4.23 3.49
C ILE A 79 -6.85 -2.92 2.73
N MET A 80 -6.61 -2.90 1.42
CA MET A 80 -6.75 -1.69 0.60
C MET A 80 -8.21 -1.23 0.52
N ARG A 81 -9.17 -2.14 0.38
CA ARG A 81 -10.60 -1.82 0.32
C ARG A 81 -11.10 -1.21 1.63
N TYR A 82 -10.56 -1.68 2.75
CA TYR A 82 -10.98 -1.23 4.08
C TYR A 82 -10.20 -0.01 4.57
N GLY A 83 -8.87 -0.11 4.58
CA GLY A 83 -7.96 0.91 5.09
C GLY A 83 -7.72 2.07 4.12
N GLY A 84 -7.81 1.85 2.80
CA GLY A 84 -7.58 2.88 1.79
C GLY A 84 -8.49 4.11 1.96
N PRO A 85 -9.83 3.96 1.98
CA PRO A 85 -10.75 5.07 2.26
C PRO A 85 -10.55 5.68 3.64
N ARG A 86 -10.17 4.88 4.65
CA ARG A 86 -9.96 5.35 6.03
C ARG A 86 -8.64 6.11 6.20
N MET A 87 -7.67 5.89 5.32
CA MET A 87 -6.44 6.69 5.27
C MET A 87 -6.73 8.17 4.99
N LEU A 88 -7.87 8.51 4.37
CA LEU A 88 -8.31 9.90 4.19
C LEU A 88 -8.48 10.63 5.52
N LEU A 89 -8.89 9.93 6.57
CA LEU A 89 -9.09 10.50 7.90
C LEU A 89 -7.76 10.77 8.61
N HIS A 90 -6.70 10.02 8.28
CA HIS A 90 -5.39 10.16 8.88
C HIS A 90 -4.45 11.06 8.09
N SER A 91 -4.53 11.04 6.76
CA SER A 91 -3.62 11.78 5.87
C SER A 91 -4.33 12.16 4.56
N PRO A 92 -5.30 13.10 4.62
CA PRO A 92 -6.16 13.45 3.49
C PRO A 92 -5.34 13.95 2.28
N ILE A 93 -4.29 14.74 2.52
CA ILE A 93 -3.43 15.28 1.47
C ILE A 93 -2.68 14.16 0.73
N GLN A 94 -2.21 13.13 1.44
CA GLN A 94 -1.51 12.00 0.83
C GLN A 94 -2.45 11.17 -0.05
N VAL A 95 -3.68 10.93 0.39
CA VAL A 95 -4.67 10.20 -0.40
C VAL A 95 -5.12 11.00 -1.62
N ILE A 96 -5.39 12.31 -1.48
CA ILE A 96 -5.77 13.15 -2.62
C ILE A 96 -4.66 13.18 -3.67
N ARG A 97 -3.40 13.31 -3.23
CA ARG A 97 -2.24 13.22 -4.12
C ARG A 97 -2.12 11.83 -4.76
N HIS A 98 -2.34 10.77 -3.99
CA HIS A 98 -2.33 9.39 -4.49
C HIS A 98 -3.41 9.18 -5.56
N MET A 99 -4.67 9.52 -5.28
CA MET A 99 -5.78 9.42 -6.24
C MET A 99 -5.55 10.26 -7.50
N TYR A 100 -5.02 11.47 -7.37
CA TYR A 100 -4.71 12.33 -8.52
C TYR A 100 -3.63 11.73 -9.41
N LEU A 101 -2.56 11.19 -8.81
CA LEU A 101 -1.47 10.54 -9.53
C LEU A 101 -1.92 9.21 -10.16
N GLU A 102 -2.73 8.42 -9.45
CA GLU A 102 -3.34 7.21 -10.01
C GLU A 102 -4.21 7.51 -11.23
N TRP A 103 -5.04 8.55 -11.16
CA TRP A 103 -5.90 8.96 -12.26
C TRP A 103 -5.10 9.44 -13.48
N LYS A 104 -4.02 10.19 -13.24
CA LYS A 104 -3.11 10.66 -14.30
C LYS A 104 -2.35 9.51 -14.97
N ASP A 105 -1.89 8.52 -14.20
CA ASP A 105 -1.20 7.33 -14.73
C ASP A 105 -2.14 6.40 -15.50
N LYS A 106 -3.38 6.19 -15.03
CA LYS A 106 -4.41 5.42 -15.76
C LYS A 106 -4.78 6.05 -17.11
N LYS A 107 -4.72 7.38 -17.22
CA LYS A 107 -5.02 8.11 -18.46
C LYS A 107 -3.85 8.14 -19.44
N LYS A 108 -2.63 7.82 -18.99
CA LYS A 108 -1.41 7.86 -19.81
C LYS A 108 -1.13 6.55 -20.55
N TYR A 109 -1.84 5.45 -20.23
CA TYR A 109 -1.71 4.13 -20.86
C TYR A 109 -3.01 3.32 -20.92
#